data_AF-A0A9J6H1P0-F1
#
_entry.id   AF-A0A9J6H1P0-F1
#
_cell.length_a   1.000
_cell.length_b   1.000
_cell.length_c   1.000
_cell.angle_alpha   90.00
_cell.angle_beta   90.00
_cell.angle_gamma   90.00
#
_symmetry.space_group_name_H-M   'P 1'
#
loop_
_entity.id
_entity.type
_entity.pdbx_description
1 polymer ?
#
loop_
_entity_poly.entity_id
_entity_poly.type
_entity_poly.pdbx_seq_one_letter_code
_entity_poly.pdbx_strand_id
1 'polypeptide(L)'
;MDRQSDAALFEAAAQLLDSDSDNMEYGDPCSDSDDEFDNVRILVACALVREDANRVPGYEHVVSRYNEQEFKRLFRLSRETFDCLSSRFSASAYYLSAMQGRQQISAQKMCLIALVYIGSQVSMYAIGDKFDMTESSVHACVTRVIHFLHAISAEVISPPSSVEEVTRIKARFIAKSSGKGPRHAIWVHQQVAHRNTDAK
;
A
#
# COMPACT_ATOMS: atom_id res chain seq x y z
N MET A 1 -42.03 12.14 41.91
CA MET A 1 -41.72 12.78 40.63
C MET A 1 -41.04 11.79 39.71
N ASP A 2 -41.77 11.22 38.76
CA ASP A 2 -42.63 10.06 38.99
C ASP A 2 -42.22 9.01 37.95
N ARG A 3 -41.82 7.81 38.38
CA ARG A 3 -41.46 6.73 37.44
C ARG A 3 -42.66 6.20 36.63
N GLN A 4 -43.85 6.74 36.88
CA GLN A 4 -45.07 6.45 36.12
C GLN A 4 -45.19 7.31 34.84
N SER A 5 -44.48 8.44 34.72
CA SER A 5 -44.57 9.28 33.51
C SER A 5 -43.78 8.73 32.32
N ASP A 6 -42.70 7.99 32.55
CA ASP A 6 -41.88 7.40 31.47
C ASP A 6 -42.50 6.12 30.90
N ALA A 7 -43.27 5.38 31.70
CA ALA A 7 -44.02 4.22 31.22
C ALA A 7 -45.15 4.63 30.26
N ALA A 8 -45.82 5.75 30.54
CA ALA A 8 -46.87 6.29 29.68
C ALA A 8 -46.34 6.79 28.32
N LEU A 9 -45.11 7.32 28.28
CA LEU A 9 -44.45 7.72 27.04
C LEU A 9 -44.03 6.51 26.18
N PHE A 10 -43.63 5.41 26.82
CA PHE A 10 -43.25 4.18 26.10
C PHE A 10 -44.48 3.46 25.55
N GLU A 11 -45.59 3.46 26.28
CA GLU A 11 -46.84 2.82 25.86
C GLU A 11 -47.57 3.63 24.77
N ALA A 12 -47.50 4.97 24.82
CA ALA A 12 -48.00 5.83 23.74
C ALA A 12 -47.20 5.69 22.44
N ALA A 13 -45.88 5.46 22.54
CA ALA A 13 -45.03 5.20 21.37
C ALA A 13 -45.29 3.81 20.75
N ALA A 14 -45.64 2.82 21.57
CA ALA A 14 -46.03 1.50 21.09
C ALA A 14 -47.38 1.52 20.34
N GLN A 15 -48.32 2.37 20.77
CA GLN A 15 -49.63 2.51 20.11
C GLN A 15 -49.57 3.26 18.77
N LEU A 16 -48.56 4.11 18.54
CA LEU A 16 -48.36 4.79 17.24
C LEU A 16 -47.73 3.90 16.16
N LEU A 17 -47.24 2.71 16.52
CA LEU A 17 -46.68 1.75 15.56
C LEU A 17 -47.69 0.70 15.09
N ASP A 18 -48.92 0.72 15.60
CA ASP A 18 -49.95 -0.30 15.35
C ASP A 18 -51.11 0.19 14.45
N SER A 19 -50.98 1.33 13.77
CA SER A 19 -51.99 1.81 12.83
C SER A 19 -51.38 2.61 11.70
N ASP A 20 -50.91 1.90 10.67
CA ASP A 20 -51.19 2.22 9.26
C ASP A 20 -50.91 0.96 8.43
N SER A 21 -51.87 0.05 8.50
CA SER A 21 -52.09 -1.02 7.53
C SER A 21 -52.81 -0.43 6.31
N ASP A 22 -52.08 0.24 5.42
CA ASP A 22 -52.51 0.39 4.03
C ASP A 22 -51.80 -0.65 3.16
N ASN A 23 -52.52 -1.77 3.06
CA ASN A 23 -52.55 -2.77 2.01
C ASN A 23 -51.77 -2.38 0.73
N MET A 24 -50.50 -2.80 0.65
CA MET A 24 -49.83 -2.97 -0.63
C MET A 24 -49.73 -4.48 -0.89
N GLU A 25 -50.69 -4.97 -1.67
CA GLU A 25 -50.72 -6.31 -2.25
C GLU A 25 -49.49 -6.50 -3.14
N TYR A 26 -48.35 -6.85 -2.53
CA TYR A 26 -47.24 -7.45 -3.24
C TYR A 26 -47.64 -8.89 -3.54
N GLY A 27 -48.10 -9.11 -4.77
CA GLY A 27 -48.31 -10.44 -5.30
C GLY A 27 -47.05 -11.28 -5.12
N ASP A 28 -47.22 -12.44 -4.50
CA ASP A 28 -46.23 -13.50 -4.30
C ASP A 28 -45.57 -13.89 -5.63
N PRO A 29 -44.25 -13.72 -5.77
CA PRO A 29 -43.47 -14.48 -6.72
C PRO A 29 -42.41 -15.27 -5.94
N CYS A 30 -42.78 -16.51 -5.62
CA CYS A 30 -41.90 -17.64 -5.40
C CYS A 30 -41.45 -17.88 -3.95
N SER A 31 -42.29 -18.61 -3.22
CA SER A 31 -41.83 -19.72 -2.40
C SER A 31 -41.11 -20.76 -3.28
N ASP A 32 -39.79 -20.91 -3.18
CA ASP A 32 -39.17 -22.16 -2.68
C ASP A 32 -37.63 -22.04 -2.63
N SER A 33 -37.09 -22.60 -1.55
CA SER A 33 -35.72 -22.82 -1.11
C SER A 33 -34.69 -23.15 -2.20
N ASP A 34 -33.52 -22.50 -2.13
CA ASP A 34 -32.16 -23.09 -2.36
C ASP A 34 -31.05 -22.01 -2.49
N ASP A 35 -31.40 -20.73 -2.60
CA ASP A 35 -30.44 -19.69 -3.00
C ASP A 35 -29.47 -19.19 -1.91
N GLU A 36 -29.71 -19.36 -0.62
CA GLU A 36 -28.77 -18.86 0.40
C GLU A 36 -27.54 -19.76 0.54
N PHE A 37 -27.73 -21.08 0.52
CA PHE A 37 -26.63 -22.05 0.45
C PHE A 37 -25.95 -22.01 -0.91
N ASP A 38 -26.68 -21.78 -1.99
CA ASP A 38 -26.08 -21.59 -3.31
C ASP A 38 -25.35 -20.26 -3.41
N ASN A 39 -25.76 -19.18 -2.76
CA ASN A 39 -24.97 -17.95 -2.67
C ASN A 39 -23.67 -18.16 -1.87
N VAL A 40 -23.72 -18.91 -0.76
CA VAL A 40 -22.50 -19.28 0.00
C VAL A 40 -21.63 -20.24 -0.81
N ARG A 41 -22.22 -21.21 -1.51
CA ARG A 41 -21.51 -22.15 -2.38
C ARG A 41 -20.95 -21.47 -3.62
N ILE A 42 -21.64 -20.50 -4.20
CA ILE A 42 -21.17 -19.66 -5.31
C ILE A 42 -20.10 -18.73 -4.79
N LEU A 43 -20.22 -18.14 -3.61
CA LEU A 43 -19.14 -17.34 -3.00
C LEU A 43 -17.91 -18.20 -2.71
N VAL A 44 -18.09 -19.39 -2.15
CA VAL A 44 -17.02 -20.36 -1.89
C VAL A 44 -16.47 -20.88 -3.22
N ALA A 45 -17.30 -21.22 -4.19
CA ALA A 45 -16.89 -21.67 -5.51
C ALA A 45 -16.21 -20.56 -6.28
N CYS A 46 -16.61 -19.30 -6.20
CA CYS A 46 -15.90 -18.14 -6.77
C CYS A 46 -14.60 -17.85 -6.01
N ALA A 47 -14.54 -18.11 -4.70
CA ALA A 47 -13.30 -18.02 -3.94
C ALA A 47 -12.32 -19.17 -4.27
N LEU A 48 -12.83 -20.34 -4.64
CA LEU A 48 -12.06 -21.53 -5.00
C LEU A 48 -11.70 -21.56 -6.50
N VAL A 49 -12.62 -21.16 -7.36
CA VAL A 49 -12.49 -20.90 -8.80
C VAL A 49 -11.90 -19.51 -8.94
N ARG A 50 -10.61 -19.41 -8.65
CA ARG A 50 -9.83 -18.32 -9.20
C ARG A 50 -9.81 -18.55 -10.70
N GLU A 51 -10.35 -17.60 -11.47
CA GLU A 51 -10.02 -17.56 -12.89
C GLU A 51 -8.49 -17.53 -13.01
N ASP A 52 -7.94 -18.52 -13.70
CA ASP A 52 -6.54 -18.52 -14.09
C ASP A 52 -6.36 -17.37 -15.07
N ALA A 53 -6.10 -16.18 -14.51
CA ALA A 53 -5.63 -15.06 -15.30
C ALA A 53 -4.40 -15.54 -16.07
N ASN A 54 -4.30 -15.15 -17.34
CA ASN A 54 -3.23 -15.54 -18.25
C ASN A 54 -1.91 -14.83 -17.87
N ARG A 55 -1.40 -15.12 -16.66
CA ARG A 55 -0.22 -14.50 -16.06
C ARG A 55 1.04 -15.13 -16.60
N VAL A 56 2.14 -14.40 -16.58
CA VAL A 56 3.43 -14.90 -17.08
C VAL A 56 4.14 -15.68 -15.96
N PRO A 57 4.21 -17.02 -16.02
CA PRO A 57 4.97 -17.77 -15.04
C PRO A 57 6.48 -17.52 -15.20
N GLY A 58 7.21 -17.50 -14.08
CA GLY A 58 8.68 -17.59 -14.10
C GLY A 58 9.45 -16.30 -14.43
N TYR A 59 8.87 -15.11 -14.23
CA TYR A 59 9.59 -13.83 -14.42
C TYR A 59 10.89 -13.71 -13.60
N GLU A 60 11.04 -14.47 -12.50
CA GLU A 60 12.28 -14.58 -11.73
C GLU A 60 13.49 -15.03 -12.60
N HIS A 61 13.26 -15.91 -13.57
CA HIS A 61 14.29 -16.32 -14.53
C HIS A 61 14.66 -15.21 -15.54
N VAL A 62 13.75 -14.27 -15.79
CA VAL A 62 14.05 -13.08 -16.60
C VAL A 62 14.90 -12.12 -15.79
N VAL A 63 14.57 -11.93 -14.51
CA VAL A 63 15.33 -11.06 -13.60
C VAL A 63 16.77 -11.55 -13.42
N SER A 64 17.02 -12.86 -13.41
CA SER A 64 18.40 -13.40 -13.32
C SER A 64 19.24 -13.11 -14.56
N ARG A 65 18.61 -12.86 -15.72
CA ARG A 65 19.30 -12.55 -16.99
C ARG A 65 19.61 -11.07 -17.19
N TYR A 66 19.03 -10.17 -16.39
CA TYR A 66 19.32 -8.74 -16.50
C TYR A 66 20.79 -8.43 -16.25
N ASN A 67 21.36 -7.52 -17.02
CA ASN A 67 22.64 -6.96 -16.66
C ASN A 67 22.50 -6.02 -15.44
N GLU A 68 23.60 -5.61 -14.83
CA GLU A 68 23.58 -4.77 -13.62
C GLU A 68 22.87 -3.43 -13.83
N GLN A 69 22.98 -2.85 -15.04
CA GLN A 69 22.36 -1.56 -15.36
C GLN A 69 20.84 -1.67 -15.49
N GLU A 70 20.35 -2.73 -16.15
CA GLU A 70 18.93 -3.05 -16.27
C GLU A 70 18.31 -3.35 -14.91
N PHE A 71 19.00 -4.16 -14.11
CA PHE A 71 18.58 -4.49 -12.75
C PHE A 71 18.45 -3.21 -11.91
N LYS A 72 19.50 -2.38 -11.89
CA LYS A 72 19.50 -1.12 -11.13
C LYS A 72 18.48 -0.12 -11.66
N ARG A 73 18.21 -0.09 -12.96
CA ARG A 73 17.17 0.77 -13.54
C ARG A 73 15.78 0.40 -13.03
N LEU A 74 15.47 -0.90 -12.98
CA LEU A 74 14.15 -1.40 -12.62
C LEU A 74 13.91 -1.43 -11.09
N PHE A 75 14.89 -1.90 -10.34
CA PHE A 75 14.79 -2.14 -8.89
C PHE A 75 15.41 -1.04 -8.03
N ARG A 76 16.09 -0.06 -8.65
CA ARG A 76 16.79 1.07 -7.98
C ARG A 76 17.92 0.67 -7.02
N LEU A 77 18.30 -0.61 -7.00
CA LEU A 77 19.38 -1.17 -6.19
C LEU A 77 20.37 -1.95 -7.06
N SER A 78 21.61 -2.07 -6.60
CA SER A 78 22.54 -3.08 -7.17
C SER A 78 22.12 -4.49 -6.75
N ARG A 79 22.55 -5.50 -7.50
CA ARG A 79 22.30 -6.91 -7.16
C ARG A 79 22.83 -7.29 -5.79
N GLU A 80 24.05 -6.88 -5.48
CA GLU A 80 24.68 -7.11 -4.17
C GLU A 80 23.84 -6.51 -3.01
N THR A 81 23.37 -5.27 -3.18
CA THR A 81 22.53 -4.61 -2.17
C THR A 81 21.19 -5.35 -2.02
N PHE A 82 20.62 -5.82 -3.14
CA PHE A 82 19.39 -6.60 -3.14
C PHE A 82 19.57 -7.94 -2.41
N ASP A 83 20.67 -8.66 -2.65
CA ASP A 83 20.93 -9.94 -2.01
C ASP A 83 21.06 -9.77 -0.49
N CYS A 84 21.81 -8.76 -0.04
CA CYS A 84 21.91 -8.40 1.38
C CYS A 84 20.55 -8.05 1.98
N LEU A 85 19.76 -7.22 1.28
CA LEU A 85 18.42 -6.83 1.72
C LEU A 85 17.49 -8.05 1.85
N SER A 86 17.51 -8.95 0.86
CA SER A 86 16.67 -10.15 0.83
C SER A 86 17.02 -11.12 1.95
N SER A 87 18.31 -11.25 2.28
CA SER A 87 18.80 -12.06 3.39
C SER A 87 18.41 -11.47 4.74
N ARG A 88 18.48 -10.14 4.90
CA ARG A 88 17.98 -9.46 6.11
C ARG A 88 16.47 -9.61 6.25
N PHE A 89 15.72 -9.52 5.15
CA PHE A 89 14.27 -9.68 5.16
C PHE A 89 13.86 -11.11 5.55
N SER A 90 14.51 -12.13 4.98
CA SER A 90 14.21 -13.53 5.29
C SER A 90 14.48 -13.90 6.76
N ALA A 91 15.47 -13.24 7.39
CA ALA A 91 15.77 -13.39 8.82
C ALA A 91 14.89 -12.53 9.74
N SER A 92 14.06 -11.64 9.19
CA SER A 92 13.25 -10.71 9.97
C SER A 92 11.90 -11.32 10.39
N ALA A 93 11.31 -10.79 11.46
CA ALA A 93 9.96 -11.16 11.90
C ALA A 93 8.86 -10.81 10.86
N TYR A 94 9.17 -9.98 9.86
CA TYR A 94 8.23 -9.60 8.80
C TYR A 94 8.08 -10.70 7.74
N TYR A 95 9.02 -11.65 7.67
CA TYR A 95 8.91 -12.83 6.84
C TYR A 95 8.34 -14.00 7.67
N LEU A 96 7.02 -14.17 7.59
CA LEU A 96 6.35 -15.29 8.25
C LEU A 96 6.70 -16.59 7.53
N SER A 97 7.53 -17.41 8.17
CA SER A 97 7.76 -18.79 7.75
C SER A 97 6.60 -19.66 8.26
N ALA A 98 5.84 -20.26 7.33
CA ALA A 98 4.79 -21.26 7.54
C ALA A 98 3.39 -20.80 8.03
N MET A 99 2.41 -20.88 7.13
CA MET A 99 1.15 -21.56 7.42
C MET A 99 0.98 -22.70 6.41
N GLN A 100 0.59 -23.87 6.90
CA GLN A 100 0.40 -25.08 6.08
C GLN A 100 -0.63 -24.85 4.95
N GLY A 101 -0.36 -25.41 3.77
CA GLY A 101 -1.34 -25.55 2.69
C GLY A 101 -0.91 -25.01 1.32
N ARG A 102 -0.21 -23.86 1.24
CA ARG A 102 0.18 -23.23 -0.05
C ARG A 102 1.69 -22.99 -0.14
N GLN A 103 2.25 -23.13 -1.35
CA GLN A 103 3.65 -22.78 -1.62
C GLN A 103 3.91 -21.33 -1.19
N GLN A 104 4.87 -21.17 -0.27
CA GLN A 104 5.24 -19.87 0.27
C GLN A 104 6.00 -19.05 -0.78
N ILE A 105 5.64 -17.77 -0.91
CA ILE A 105 6.36 -16.82 -1.75
C ILE A 105 7.77 -16.64 -1.14
N SER A 106 8.81 -16.76 -1.97
CA SER A 106 10.19 -16.58 -1.51
C SER A 106 10.43 -15.16 -1.02
N ALA A 107 11.30 -14.99 -0.03
CA ALA A 107 11.70 -13.66 0.47
C ALA A 107 12.22 -12.77 -0.67
N GLN A 108 13.03 -13.35 -1.57
CA GLN A 108 13.55 -12.66 -2.76
C GLN A 108 12.42 -12.15 -3.67
N LYS A 109 11.41 -12.98 -3.96
CA LYS A 109 10.26 -12.58 -4.79
C LYS A 109 9.49 -11.43 -4.15
N MET A 110 9.22 -11.49 -2.84
CA MET A 110 8.56 -10.39 -2.12
C MET A 110 9.35 -9.09 -2.22
N CYS A 111 10.67 -9.15 -2.03
CA CYS A 111 11.55 -7.98 -2.17
C CYS A 111 11.53 -7.41 -3.60
N LEU A 112 11.61 -8.24 -4.63
CA LEU A 112 11.55 -7.79 -6.04
C LEU A 112 10.23 -7.08 -6.35
N ILE A 113 9.10 -7.64 -5.90
CA ILE A 113 7.77 -7.06 -6.05
C ILE A 113 7.71 -5.67 -5.41
N ALA A 114 8.16 -5.55 -4.17
CA ALA A 114 8.16 -4.28 -3.44
C ALA A 114 9.05 -3.24 -4.12
N LEU A 115 10.25 -3.62 -4.58
CA LEU A 115 11.18 -2.73 -5.26
C LEU A 115 10.64 -2.22 -6.60
N VAL A 116 9.97 -3.06 -7.39
CA VAL A 116 9.32 -2.62 -8.63
C VAL A 116 8.20 -1.65 -8.33
N TYR A 117 7.39 -1.94 -7.31
CA TYR A 117 6.28 -1.08 -6.91
C TYR A 117 6.76 0.32 -6.51
N ILE A 118 7.74 0.43 -5.60
CA ILE A 118 8.25 1.74 -5.14
C ILE A 118 9.15 2.44 -6.17
N GLY A 119 9.88 1.67 -6.99
CA GLY A 119 10.93 2.20 -7.86
C GLY A 119 10.48 2.56 -9.27
N SER A 120 9.40 1.94 -9.76
CA SER A 120 8.97 2.04 -11.15
C SER A 120 7.52 2.51 -11.34
N GLN A 121 6.80 2.88 -10.27
CA GLN A 121 5.42 3.40 -10.31
C GLN A 121 4.46 2.53 -11.15
N VAL A 122 4.64 1.21 -11.09
CA VAL A 122 3.81 0.24 -11.82
C VAL A 122 2.60 -0.14 -10.97
N SER A 123 1.44 -0.34 -11.60
CA SER A 123 0.24 -0.79 -10.89
C SER A 123 0.43 -2.19 -10.29
N MET A 124 -0.26 -2.45 -9.17
CA MET A 124 -0.22 -3.76 -8.53
C MET A 124 -0.75 -4.87 -9.44
N TYR A 125 -1.74 -4.55 -10.28
CA TYR A 125 -2.22 -5.44 -11.35
C TYR A 125 -1.10 -5.88 -12.30
N ALA A 126 -0.34 -4.94 -12.87
CA ALA A 126 0.72 -5.26 -13.82
C ALA A 126 1.91 -5.99 -13.17
N ILE A 127 2.14 -5.76 -11.87
CA ILE A 127 3.11 -6.53 -11.08
C ILE A 127 2.59 -7.95 -10.84
N GLY A 128 1.31 -8.11 -10.51
CA GLY A 128 0.66 -9.41 -10.32
C GLY A 128 0.70 -10.25 -11.59
N ASP A 129 0.46 -9.64 -12.74
CA ASP A 129 0.56 -10.29 -14.05
C ASP A 129 1.99 -10.79 -14.34
N LYS A 130 3.00 -9.97 -14.03
CA LYS A 130 4.42 -10.32 -14.22
C LYS A 130 4.92 -11.41 -13.27
N PHE A 131 4.51 -11.36 -12.01
CA PHE A 131 5.02 -12.27 -10.98
C PHE A 131 4.10 -13.46 -10.70
N ASP A 132 3.08 -13.67 -11.53
CA ASP A 132 2.06 -14.69 -11.35
C ASP A 132 1.43 -14.66 -9.93
N MET A 133 0.84 -13.52 -9.58
CA MET A 133 0.17 -13.31 -8.30
C MET A 133 -1.13 -12.53 -8.46
N THR A 134 -2.06 -12.73 -7.52
CA THR A 134 -3.23 -11.84 -7.39
C THR A 134 -2.80 -10.48 -6.86
N GLU A 135 -3.53 -9.43 -7.25
CA GLU A 135 -3.31 -8.07 -6.77
C GLU A 135 -3.31 -7.97 -5.23
N SER A 136 -4.23 -8.67 -4.57
CA SER A 136 -4.27 -8.78 -3.11
C SER A 136 -2.99 -9.36 -2.51
N SER A 137 -2.38 -10.35 -3.18
CA SER A 137 -1.11 -10.94 -2.76
C SER A 137 0.06 -9.98 -3.00
N VAL A 138 0.03 -9.21 -4.08
CA VAL A 138 1.02 -8.15 -4.36
C VAL A 138 0.97 -7.12 -3.25
N HIS A 139 -0.21 -6.59 -2.94
CA HIS A 139 -0.40 -5.65 -1.84
C HIS A 139 0.16 -6.20 -0.52
N ALA A 140 -0.21 -7.43 -0.15
CA ALA A 140 0.28 -8.05 1.08
C ALA A 140 1.81 -8.25 1.11
N CYS A 141 2.46 -8.51 -0.02
CA CYS A 141 3.92 -8.59 -0.11
C CYS A 141 4.56 -7.20 0.05
N VAL A 142 4.05 -6.21 -0.69
CA VAL A 142 4.52 -4.82 -0.66
C VAL A 142 4.46 -4.26 0.75
N THR A 143 3.30 -4.37 1.42
CA THR A 143 3.10 -3.85 2.78
C THR A 143 4.11 -4.46 3.77
N ARG A 144 4.32 -5.78 3.73
CA ARG A 144 5.29 -6.45 4.61
C ARG A 144 6.71 -5.95 4.40
N VAL A 145 7.15 -5.86 3.15
CA VAL A 145 8.50 -5.38 2.83
C VAL A 145 8.65 -3.90 3.18
N ILE A 146 7.64 -3.07 2.97
CA ILE A 146 7.68 -1.65 3.37
C ILE A 146 7.80 -1.50 4.89
N HIS A 147 7.05 -2.28 5.68
CA HIS A 147 7.19 -2.25 7.14
C HIS A 147 8.59 -2.68 7.59
N PHE A 148 9.16 -3.70 6.96
CA PHE A 148 10.54 -4.10 7.18
C PHE A 148 11.53 -2.97 6.83
N LEU A 149 11.40 -2.35 5.66
CA LEU A 149 12.25 -1.24 5.22
C LEU A 149 12.16 -0.05 6.19
N HIS A 150 10.96 0.24 6.67
CA HIS A 150 10.74 1.27 7.68
C HIS A 150 11.44 0.93 9.00
N ALA A 151 11.38 -0.33 9.45
CA ALA A 151 12.03 -0.77 10.69
C ALA A 151 13.56 -0.62 10.64
N ILE A 152 14.19 -0.93 9.50
CA ILE A 152 15.64 -0.80 9.33
C ILE A 152 16.08 0.61 8.89
N SER A 153 15.14 1.52 8.64
CA SER A 153 15.44 2.82 8.01
C SER A 153 16.40 3.67 8.85
N ALA A 154 16.25 3.67 10.18
CA ALA A 154 17.12 4.42 11.09
C ALA A 154 18.57 3.89 11.12
N GLU A 155 18.78 2.60 10.83
CA GLU A 155 20.11 2.00 10.75
C GLU A 155 20.82 2.36 9.43
N VAL A 156 20.05 2.44 8.34
CA VAL A 156 20.58 2.62 6.98
C VAL A 156 20.65 4.08 6.57
N ILE A 157 19.70 4.89 7.03
CA ILE A 157 19.58 6.31 6.68
C ILE A 157 20.06 7.13 7.87
N SER A 158 21.26 7.71 7.75
CA SER A 158 21.77 8.68 8.71
C SER A 158 21.38 10.09 8.28
N PRO A 159 20.38 10.74 8.91
CA PRO A 159 20.10 12.15 8.65
C PRO A 159 21.27 13.01 9.13
N PRO A 160 21.54 14.16 8.48
CA PRO A 160 22.58 15.07 8.94
C PRO A 160 22.21 15.63 10.32
N SER A 161 23.16 15.57 11.26
CA SER A 161 22.91 15.87 12.68
C SER A 161 23.20 17.32 13.06
N SER A 162 24.09 17.99 12.33
CA SER A 162 24.50 19.37 12.62
C SER A 162 24.08 20.34 11.51
N VAL A 163 23.84 21.59 11.89
CA VAL A 163 23.52 22.68 10.95
C VAL A 163 24.67 22.88 9.95
N GLU A 164 25.91 22.71 10.39
CA GLU A 164 27.11 22.78 9.54
C GLU A 164 27.13 21.67 8.49
N GLU A 165 26.79 20.44 8.88
CA GLU A 165 26.72 19.30 7.98
C GLU A 165 25.61 19.48 6.94
N VAL A 166 24.44 19.97 7.37
CA VAL A 166 23.34 20.33 6.46
C VAL A 166 23.82 21.37 5.45
N THR A 167 24.53 22.41 5.90
CA THR A 167 25.04 23.49 5.03
C THR A 167 26.06 22.96 4.03
N ARG A 168 26.97 22.09 4.47
CA ARG A 168 27.96 21.42 3.61
C ARG A 168 27.30 20.54 2.55
N ILE A 169 26.30 19.73 2.92
CA ILE A 169 25.57 18.87 1.99
C ILE A 169 24.81 19.71 0.96
N LYS A 170 24.12 20.78 1.39
CA LYS A 170 23.43 21.73 0.50
C LYS A 170 24.40 22.38 -0.48
N ALA A 171 25.54 22.89 -0.01
CA ALA A 171 26.56 23.50 -0.86
C ALA A 171 27.10 22.52 -1.91
N ARG A 172 27.40 21.28 -1.49
CA ARG A 172 27.88 20.21 -2.39
C ARG A 172 26.84 19.83 -3.44
N PHE A 173 25.57 19.78 -3.07
CA PHE A 173 24.48 19.53 -3.99
C PHE A 173 24.38 20.62 -5.06
N ILE A 174 24.39 21.90 -4.65
CA ILE A 174 24.33 23.05 -5.56
C ILE A 174 25.53 23.10 -6.52
N ALA A 175 26.74 22.82 -6.01
CA ALA A 175 27.94 22.76 -6.84
C ALA A 175 27.81 21.67 -7.91
N LYS A 176 27.27 20.49 -7.55
CA LYS A 176 27.07 19.37 -8.47
C LYS A 176 25.93 19.60 -9.47
N SER A 177 24.93 20.41 -9.11
CA SER A 177 23.81 20.76 -9.98
C SER A 177 24.07 21.98 -10.89
N SER A 178 25.35 22.35 -11.09
CA SER A 178 25.75 23.52 -11.88
C SER A 178 25.10 24.82 -11.39
N GLY A 179 24.98 25.00 -10.07
CA GLY A 179 24.38 26.18 -9.46
C GLY A 179 22.85 26.23 -9.56
N LYS A 180 22.21 25.27 -10.23
CA LYS A 180 20.75 25.19 -10.30
C LYS A 180 20.26 24.53 -9.03
N GLY A 181 19.75 25.32 -8.10
CA GLY A 181 18.96 24.81 -6.98
C GLY A 181 17.74 24.00 -7.48
N PRO A 182 16.97 23.39 -6.57
CA PRO A 182 15.72 22.74 -6.96
C PRO A 182 14.90 23.67 -7.86
N ARG A 183 14.65 23.22 -9.10
CA ARG A 183 13.75 23.94 -10.01
C ARG A 183 12.42 23.99 -9.25
N HIS A 184 11.93 25.18 -8.91
CA HIS A 184 10.76 25.41 -8.03
C HIS A 184 10.98 25.50 -6.49
N ALA A 185 12.14 25.92 -5.98
CA ALA A 185 12.16 26.56 -4.67
C ALA A 185 11.66 28.01 -4.80
N ILE A 186 10.39 28.25 -4.48
CA ILE A 186 9.79 29.59 -4.42
C ILE A 186 10.55 30.39 -3.35
N TRP A 187 11.37 31.34 -3.78
CA TRP A 187 12.06 32.30 -2.90
C TRP A 187 11.06 33.32 -2.38
N VAL A 188 10.27 32.95 -1.38
CA VAL A 188 9.50 33.92 -0.60
C VAL A 188 10.35 34.36 0.58
N HIS A 189 10.59 35.67 0.62
CA HIS A 189 11.32 36.48 1.61
C HIS A 189 12.84 36.56 1.51
N GLN A 190 13.34 37.40 0.60
CA GLN A 190 14.39 38.37 0.95
C GLN A 190 14.34 39.59 -0.02
N GLN A 191 13.33 40.46 0.12
CA GLN A 191 13.33 41.80 -0.52
C GLN A 191 12.77 42.89 0.42
N VAL A 192 13.20 42.92 1.70
CA VAL A 192 12.80 44.01 2.62
C VAL A 192 13.99 44.85 3.13
N ALA A 193 15.24 44.58 2.72
CA ALA A 193 16.39 45.26 3.33
C ALA A 193 16.99 46.45 2.55
N HIS A 194 16.49 46.84 1.36
CA HIS A 194 17.15 47.88 0.53
C HIS A 194 16.25 49.03 0.05
N ARG A 195 15.15 49.37 0.75
CA ARG A 195 14.29 50.50 0.34
C ARG A 195 14.12 51.63 1.35
N ASN A 196 14.94 51.70 2.40
CA ASN A 196 14.78 52.77 3.40
C ASN A 196 16.11 53.41 3.81
N THR A 197 16.81 54.01 2.85
CA THR A 197 17.94 54.91 3.15
C THR A 197 18.03 56.14 2.25
N ASP A 198 17.01 56.48 1.45
CA ASP A 198 17.06 57.69 0.62
C ASP A 198 15.70 58.41 0.60
N ALA A 199 15.38 59.09 1.70
CA ALA A 199 14.40 60.17 1.74
C ALA A 199 14.68 61.08 2.94
N LYS A 200 15.60 62.02 2.75
CA LYS A 200 15.65 63.27 3.54
C LYS A 200 16.07 64.41 2.64
#